data_AF-A0A101WJV9-F1
#
_entry.id   AF-A0A101WJV9-F1
#
_cell.length_a   1.000
_cell.length_b   1.000
_cell.length_c   1.000
_cell.angle_alpha   90.00
_cell.angle_beta   90.00
_cell.angle_gamma   90.00
#
_symmetry.space_group_name_H-M   'P 1'
#
loop_
_entity.id
_entity.type
_entity.pdbx_description
1 polymer ?
#
loop_
_entity_poly.entity_id
_entity_poly.type
_entity_poly.pdbx_seq_one_letter_code
_entity_poly.pdbx_strand_id
1 'polypeptide(L)'
;MFNNQEHKDAFLSLCPGKLLTDVEWSSPIFIFTSDEELRRKTAKHIHPKKREINWDAILKNDFGSGHYSAIYWAFTLWAGNSWQWNDKGERIEPIDTMSRAYYMDENLQRTAITALELRWRLKGVNQQQSTRP
;
A
#
# COMPACT_ATOMS: atom_id res chain seq x y z
N MET A 1 6.79 5.09 -9.72
CA MET A 1 6.80 4.39 -11.02
C MET A 1 6.25 2.99 -10.78
N PHE A 2 5.45 2.43 -11.69
CA PHE A 2 4.95 1.05 -11.54
C PHE A 2 6.07 0.04 -11.82
N ASN A 3 6.09 -1.07 -11.08
CA ASN A 3 7.11 -2.12 -11.23
C ASN A 3 6.96 -2.87 -12.55
N ASN A 4 5.72 -3.07 -12.99
CA ASN A 4 5.35 -3.74 -14.23
C ASN A 4 3.90 -3.39 -14.60
N GLN A 5 3.41 -3.94 -15.71
CA GLN A 5 2.06 -3.72 -16.20
C GLN A 5 0.99 -4.29 -15.24
N GLU A 6 1.23 -5.45 -14.63
CA GLU A 6 0.29 -6.04 -13.66
C GLU A 6 0.08 -5.16 -12.43
N HIS A 7 1.15 -4.57 -11.90
CA HIS A 7 1.07 -3.60 -10.81
C HIS A 7 0.17 -2.42 -11.22
N LYS A 8 0.39 -1.85 -12.41
CA LYS A 8 -0.43 -0.75 -12.93
C LYS A 8 -1.91 -1.13 -13.05
N ASP A 9 -2.20 -2.29 -13.63
CA ASP A 9 -3.58 -2.72 -13.87
C ASP A 9 -4.31 -3.04 -12.55
N ALA A 10 -3.64 -3.71 -11.61
CA ALA A 10 -4.18 -3.97 -10.29
C ALA A 10 -4.46 -2.66 -9.53
N PHE A 11 -3.53 -1.70 -9.60
CA PHE A 11 -3.71 -0.37 -8.99
C PHE A 11 -4.93 0.36 -9.55
N LEU A 12 -5.07 0.44 -10.87
CA LEU A 12 -6.20 1.09 -11.52
C LEU A 12 -7.53 0.39 -11.19
N SER A 13 -7.52 -0.93 -11.03
CA SER A 13 -8.72 -1.70 -10.66
C SER A 13 -9.22 -1.37 -9.25
N LEU A 14 -8.31 -1.06 -8.32
CA LEU A 14 -8.61 -0.72 -6.93
C LEU A 14 -8.73 0.78 -6.66
N CYS A 15 -8.38 1.63 -7.63
CA CYS A 15 -8.48 3.08 -7.55
C CYS A 15 -9.42 3.68 -8.62
N PRO A 16 -10.69 3.25 -8.73
CA PRO A 16 -11.58 3.77 -9.75
C PRO A 16 -12.00 5.23 -9.50
N GLY A 17 -12.10 6.01 -10.59
CA GLY A 17 -12.67 7.36 -10.56
C GLY A 17 -11.95 8.31 -9.60
N LYS A 18 -12.68 8.87 -8.63
CA LYS A 18 -12.14 9.82 -7.65
C LYS A 18 -11.07 9.22 -6.73
N LEU A 19 -11.06 7.90 -6.54
CA LEU A 19 -10.09 7.21 -5.70
C LEU A 19 -8.67 7.24 -6.29
N LEU A 20 -8.54 7.43 -7.61
CA LEU A 20 -7.24 7.60 -8.25
C LEU A 20 -6.48 8.83 -7.75
N THR A 21 -7.22 9.91 -7.42
CA THR A 21 -6.67 11.18 -6.93
C THR A 21 -6.72 11.33 -5.42
N ASP A 22 -7.38 10.39 -4.73
CA ASP A 22 -7.39 10.32 -3.28
C ASP A 22 -6.05 9.74 -2.83
N VAL A 23 -5.13 10.61 -2.41
CA VAL A 23 -3.77 10.23 -2.00
C VAL A 23 -3.76 9.43 -0.69
N GLU A 24 -4.82 9.49 0.11
CA GLU A 24 -4.95 8.62 1.29
C GLU A 24 -5.26 7.19 0.89
N TRP A 25 -6.18 7.02 -0.07
CA TRP A 25 -6.54 5.71 -0.61
C TRP A 25 -5.45 5.14 -1.50
N SER A 26 -5.01 5.90 -2.50
CA SER A 26 -4.13 5.39 -3.53
C SER A 26 -2.73 5.00 -3.01
N SER A 27 -2.22 5.63 -1.96
CA SER A 27 -0.90 5.31 -1.40
C SER A 27 -0.76 3.89 -0.85
N PRO A 28 -1.60 3.40 0.09
CA PRO A 28 -1.55 2.02 0.52
C PRO A 28 -1.87 1.03 -0.60
N ILE A 29 -2.81 1.38 -1.50
CA ILE A 29 -3.15 0.53 -2.65
C ILE A 29 -1.95 0.34 -3.57
N PHE A 30 -1.18 1.41 -3.83
CA PHE A 30 0.04 1.33 -4.63
C PHE A 30 1.01 0.29 -4.07
N ILE A 31 1.17 0.23 -2.75
CA ILE A 31 2.00 -0.79 -2.10
C ILE A 31 1.39 -2.19 -2.28
N PHE A 32 0.11 -2.36 -1.95
CA PHE A 32 -0.56 -3.67 -2.04
C PHE A 32 -0.54 -4.26 -3.44
N THR A 33 -0.55 -3.42 -4.47
CA THR A 33 -0.58 -3.86 -5.86
C THR A 33 0.80 -4.15 -6.45
N SER A 34 1.88 -3.86 -5.71
CA SER A 34 3.24 -3.87 -6.24
C SER A 34 3.86 -5.25 -6.43
N ASP A 35 3.39 -6.23 -5.67
CA ASP A 35 3.91 -7.60 -5.61
C ASP A 35 2.76 -8.63 -5.70
N GLU A 36 3.04 -9.80 -6.26
CA GLU A 36 2.05 -10.85 -6.47
C GLU A 36 1.47 -11.37 -5.14
N GLU A 37 2.31 -11.60 -4.13
CA GLU A 37 1.86 -12.13 -2.85
C GLU A 37 0.98 -11.13 -2.11
N LEU A 38 1.38 -9.84 -2.13
CA LEU A 38 0.55 -8.75 -1.59
C LEU A 38 -0.78 -8.68 -2.33
N ARG A 39 -0.79 -8.65 -3.66
CA ARG A 39 -2.02 -8.61 -4.47
C ARG A 39 -2.97 -9.75 -4.09
N ARG A 40 -2.46 -10.98 -4.11
CA ARG A 40 -3.24 -12.19 -3.88
C ARG A 40 -3.88 -12.22 -2.50
N LYS A 41 -3.16 -11.79 -1.46
CA LYS A 41 -3.62 -11.88 -0.06
C LYS A 41 -4.46 -10.66 0.37
N THR A 42 -4.18 -9.48 -0.17
CA THR A 42 -4.84 -8.22 0.26
C THR A 42 -6.08 -7.85 -0.55
N ALA A 43 -6.16 -8.17 -1.85
CA ALA A 43 -7.20 -7.65 -2.74
C ALA A 43 -8.64 -7.92 -2.26
N LYS A 44 -8.89 -9.10 -1.68
CA LYS A 44 -10.22 -9.48 -1.15
C LYS A 44 -10.65 -8.70 0.10
N HIS A 45 -9.71 -8.00 0.74
CA HIS A 45 -9.91 -7.22 1.96
C HIS A 45 -9.98 -5.71 1.70
N ILE A 46 -9.93 -5.31 0.43
CA ILE A 46 -10.00 -3.92 -0.02
C ILE A 46 -11.35 -3.72 -0.68
N HIS A 47 -12.10 -2.71 -0.23
CA HIS A 47 -13.45 -2.43 -0.72
C HIS A 47 -13.54 -1.00 -1.27
N PRO A 48 -13.14 -0.76 -2.53
CA PRO A 48 -13.11 0.59 -3.11
C PRO A 48 -14.46 1.31 -3.05
N LYS A 49 -15.57 0.60 -3.28
CA LYS A 49 -16.92 1.18 -3.23
C LYS A 49 -17.30 1.74 -1.87
N LYS A 50 -16.74 1.18 -0.78
CA LYS A 50 -16.97 1.62 0.60
C LYS A 50 -15.83 2.49 1.12
N ARG A 51 -14.73 2.58 0.37
CA ARG A 51 -13.46 3.20 0.81
C ARG A 51 -12.97 2.60 2.14
N GLU A 52 -13.01 1.27 2.23
CA GLU A 52 -12.62 0.51 3.42
C GLU A 52 -11.47 -0.47 3.10
N ILE A 53 -10.53 -0.59 4.03
CA ILE A 53 -9.46 -1.60 4.03
C ILE A 53 -9.58 -2.38 5.34
N ASN A 54 -9.78 -3.69 5.25
CA ASN A 54 -9.85 -4.56 6.43
C ASN A 54 -8.44 -4.97 6.88
N TRP A 55 -7.81 -4.09 7.67
CA TRP A 55 -6.45 -4.27 8.19
C TRP A 55 -6.30 -5.52 9.07
N ASP A 56 -7.29 -5.81 9.92
CA ASP A 56 -7.30 -7.01 10.76
C ASP A 56 -7.22 -8.29 9.94
N ALA A 57 -8.01 -8.38 8.88
CA ALA A 57 -8.01 -9.54 8.02
C ALA A 57 -6.72 -9.65 7.21
N ILE A 58 -6.18 -8.51 6.73
CA ILE A 58 -4.88 -8.48 6.04
C ILE A 58 -3.78 -9.01 6.96
N LEU A 59 -3.63 -8.45 8.16
CA LEU A 59 -2.56 -8.78 9.11
C LEU A 59 -2.65 -10.22 9.67
N LYS A 60 -3.79 -10.89 9.52
CA LYS A 60 -3.96 -12.32 9.86
C LYS A 60 -3.46 -13.28 8.77
N ASN A 61 -3.16 -12.80 7.56
CA ASN A 61 -2.56 -13.66 6.55
C ASN A 61 -1.08 -13.90 6.90
N ASP A 62 -0.59 -15.11 6.63
CA ASP A 62 0.83 -15.40 6.69
C ASP A 62 1.57 -14.60 5.61
N PHE A 63 2.68 -13.94 5.93
CA PHE A 63 3.47 -13.13 5.00
C PHE A 63 4.96 -13.29 5.33
N GLY A 64 5.81 -13.15 4.32
CA GLY A 64 7.24 -12.95 4.54
C GLY A 64 7.51 -11.66 5.34
N SER A 65 8.65 -11.59 6.02
CA SER A 65 9.04 -10.42 6.83
C SER A 65 9.06 -9.12 6.02
N GLY A 66 9.55 -9.16 4.78
CA GLY A 66 9.54 -8.01 3.86
C GLY A 66 8.13 -7.57 3.46
N HIS A 67 7.22 -8.51 3.20
CA HIS A 67 5.82 -8.21 2.90
C HIS A 67 5.09 -7.62 4.11
N TYR A 68 5.32 -8.15 5.32
CA TYR A 68 4.82 -7.54 6.54
C TYR A 68 5.31 -6.09 6.69
N SER A 69 6.61 -5.84 6.46
CA SER A 69 7.15 -4.48 6.46
C SER A 69 6.43 -3.57 5.46
N ALA A 70 6.17 -4.03 4.24
CA ALA A 70 5.43 -3.28 3.23
C ALA A 70 3.97 -3.00 3.66
N ILE A 71 3.31 -3.97 4.31
CA ILE A 71 1.95 -3.80 4.85
C ILE A 71 1.93 -2.75 5.96
N TYR A 72 2.91 -2.77 6.88
CA TYR A 72 3.01 -1.75 7.92
C TYR A 72 3.27 -0.37 7.31
N TRP A 73 4.06 -0.26 6.23
CA TRP A 73 4.20 0.97 5.46
C TRP A 73 2.86 1.45 4.90
N ALA A 74 2.11 0.59 4.22
CA ALA A 74 0.79 0.91 3.71
C ALA A 74 -0.14 1.38 4.83
N PHE A 75 -0.14 0.70 5.97
CA PHE A 75 -0.96 1.04 7.12
C PHE A 75 -0.58 2.41 7.70
N THR A 76 0.71 2.65 7.93
CA THR A 76 1.20 3.94 8.42
C THR A 76 0.81 5.09 7.47
N LEU A 77 0.85 4.88 6.14
CA LEU A 77 0.40 5.89 5.17
C LEU A 77 -1.11 6.19 5.29
N TRP A 78 -1.92 5.18 5.59
CA TRP A 78 -3.36 5.30 5.78
C TRP A 78 -3.73 5.94 7.13
N ALA A 79 -3.28 5.36 8.24
CA ALA A 79 -3.72 5.70 9.59
C ALA A 79 -2.77 6.65 10.36
N GLY A 80 -1.58 6.93 9.83
CA GLY A 80 -0.52 7.69 10.50
C GLY A 80 0.32 6.86 11.48
N ASN A 81 -0.13 5.66 11.84
CA ASN A 81 0.62 4.67 12.60
C ASN A 81 0.30 3.24 12.12
N SER A 82 1.02 2.25 12.64
CA SER A 82 0.75 0.84 12.39
C SER A 82 0.94 0.01 13.65
N TRP A 83 0.32 -1.15 13.66
CA TRP A 83 0.23 -2.04 14.82
C TRP A 83 0.25 -3.50 14.39
N GLN A 84 0.56 -4.40 15.31
CA GLN A 84 0.47 -5.85 15.10
C GLN A 84 -0.27 -6.54 16.24
N TRP A 85 -0.76 -7.76 16.02
CA TRP A 85 -1.30 -8.61 17.09
C TRP A 85 -0.16 -9.45 17.71
N ASN A 86 -0.20 -9.65 19.02
CA ASN A 86 0.68 -10.61 19.69
C ASN A 86 0.01 -11.99 19.83
N ASP A 87 0.75 -12.97 20.34
CA ASP A 87 0.26 -14.35 20.53
C ASP A 87 -0.93 -14.45 21.50
N LYS A 88 -1.16 -13.41 22.31
CA LYS A 88 -2.29 -13.31 23.24
C LYS A 88 -3.51 -12.61 22.62
N GLY A 89 -3.43 -12.20 21.36
CA GLY A 89 -4.48 -11.45 20.69
C GLY A 89 -4.58 -9.99 21.16
N GLU A 90 -3.50 -9.43 21.69
CA GLU A 90 -3.42 -8.03 22.11
C GLU A 90 -2.73 -7.19 21.01
N ARG A 91 -3.21 -5.96 20.82
CA ARG A 91 -2.64 -5.02 19.85
C ARG A 91 -1.36 -4.41 20.43
N ILE A 92 -0.25 -4.52 19.69
CA ILE A 92 1.04 -3.89 19.99
C ILE A 92 1.23 -2.68 19.09
N GLU A 93 1.42 -1.51 19.70
CA GLU A 93 1.68 -0.23 19.04
C GLU A 93 2.86 0.51 19.68
N PRO A 94 3.57 1.36 18.91
CA PRO A 94 3.60 1.46 17.45
C PRO A 94 4.68 0.57 16.82
N ILE A 95 4.49 0.15 15.57
CA ILE A 95 5.54 -0.51 14.79
C ILE A 95 6.47 0.53 14.17
N ASP A 96 7.78 0.38 14.39
CA ASP A 96 8.79 1.18 13.70
C ASP A 96 8.90 0.75 12.22
N THR A 97 8.11 1.42 11.39
CA THR A 97 8.09 1.19 9.95
C THR A 97 9.42 1.51 9.25
N MET A 98 10.21 2.45 9.78
CA MET A 98 11.46 2.87 9.17
C MET A 98 12.53 1.80 9.32
N SER A 99 12.75 1.30 10.55
CA SER A 99 13.67 0.17 10.76
C SER A 99 13.22 -1.09 10.04
N ARG A 100 11.91 -1.30 9.88
CA ARG A 100 11.39 -2.46 9.15
C ARG A 100 11.62 -2.41 7.64
N ALA A 101 11.96 -1.25 7.08
CA ALA A 101 12.27 -1.13 5.66
C ALA A 101 13.48 -1.98 5.22
N TYR A 102 14.41 -2.28 6.13
CA TYR A 102 15.56 -3.15 5.86
C TYR A 102 15.19 -4.62 5.60
N TYR A 103 13.98 -5.05 5.95
CA TYR A 103 13.49 -6.40 5.62
C TYR A 103 12.84 -6.47 4.24
N MET A 104 12.53 -5.32 3.61
CA MET A 104 11.95 -5.28 2.27
C MET A 104 13.04 -5.51 1.22
N ASP A 105 12.69 -6.20 0.13
CA ASP A 105 13.53 -6.21 -1.06
C ASP A 105 13.56 -4.84 -1.74
N GLU A 106 14.44 -4.69 -2.74
CA GLU A 106 14.63 -3.42 -3.45
C GLU A 106 13.34 -2.91 -4.14
N ASN A 107 12.51 -3.82 -4.67
CA ASN A 107 11.27 -3.44 -5.36
C ASN A 107 10.23 -2.91 -4.36
N LEU A 108 10.07 -3.57 -3.22
CA LEU A 108 9.20 -3.14 -2.14
C LEU A 108 9.67 -1.82 -1.52
N GLN A 109 10.98 -1.64 -1.32
CA GLN A 109 11.56 -0.37 -0.86
C GLN A 109 11.24 0.78 -1.83
N ARG A 110 11.52 0.61 -3.12
CA ARG A 110 11.22 1.60 -4.17
C ARG A 110 9.73 1.91 -4.25
N THR A 111 8.89 0.90 -4.07
CA THR A 111 7.43 1.04 -4.04
C THR A 111 6.99 1.87 -2.84
N ALA A 112 7.49 1.58 -1.64
CA ALA A 112 7.16 2.32 -0.42
C ALA A 112 7.55 3.81 -0.54
N ILE A 113 8.73 4.10 -1.11
CA ILE A 113 9.16 5.47 -1.40
C ILE A 113 8.22 6.14 -2.40
N THR A 114 7.84 5.46 -3.49
CA THR A 114 6.90 6.01 -4.47
C THR A 114 5.52 6.29 -3.83
N ALA A 115 5.04 5.41 -2.95
CA ALA A 115 3.78 5.58 -2.26
C ALA A 115 3.81 6.75 -1.25
N LEU A 116 4.98 6.98 -0.61
CA LEU A 116 5.26 8.17 0.17
C LEU A 116 5.19 9.42 -0.73
N GLU A 117 5.93 9.44 -1.84
CA GLU A 117 5.88 10.57 -2.79
C GLU A 117 4.44 10.89 -3.25
N LEU A 118 3.62 9.86 -3.47
CA LEU A 118 2.20 10.00 -3.80
C LEU A 118 1.40 10.62 -2.64
N ARG A 119 1.57 10.12 -1.41
CA ARG A 119 0.83 10.53 -0.21
C ARG A 119 1.00 12.02 0.07
N TRP A 120 2.23 12.52 -0.07
CA TRP A 120 2.58 13.92 0.18
C TRP A 120 2.62 14.78 -1.10
N ARG A 121 2.21 14.24 -2.25
CA ARG A 121 2.21 14.95 -3.55
C ARG A 121 3.57 15.55 -3.91
N LEU A 122 4.65 14.88 -3.50
CA LEU A 122 6.04 15.31 -3.74
C LEU A 122 6.43 15.16 -5.22
N LYS A 123 5.71 14.31 -5.95
CA LYS A 123 5.67 14.30 -7.41
C LYS A 123 4.29 14.74 -7.86
N GLY A 124 4.23 15.84 -8.60
CA GLY A 124 2.96 16.39 -9.08
C GLY A 124 2.17 15.37 -9.89
N VAL A 125 0.86 15.33 -9.71
CA VAL A 125 -0.09 14.52 -10.52
C VAL A 125 -0.15 15.01 -11.98
N ASN A 126 0.56 16.07 -12.34
CA ASN A 126 0.57 16.66 -13.67
C ASN A 126 1.84 16.27 -14.43
N GLN A 127 1.79 15.20 -15.23
CA GLN A 127 2.60 15.12 -16.45
C GLN A 127 2.21 14.07 -17.51
N GLN A 128 0.99 13.49 -17.49
CA GLN A 128 0.58 12.56 -18.56
C GLN A 128 -0.83 12.72 -19.13
N GLN A 129 -1.50 13.86 -18.95
CA GLN A 129 -2.74 14.17 -19.68
C GLN A 129 -2.78 15.63 -20.16
N SER A 130 -1.88 15.96 -21.10
CA SER A 130 -2.06 17.07 -22.05
C SER A 130 -1.55 16.63 -23.42
N THR A 131 -2.05 15.50 -23.90
CA THR A 131 -2.12 15.23 -25.34
C THR A 131 -3.56 14.83 -25.62
N ARG A 132 -4.37 15.84 -25.89
CA ARG A 132 -5.52 15.66 -26.78
C ARG A 132 -5.30 16.56 -28.00
N PRO A 133 -5.68 16.05 -29.19
CA PRO A 133 -5.30 16.57 -30.50
C PRO A 133 -5.81 17.98 -30.78
#